data_AF-A0AAW1CQH1-F1
#
_entry.id   AF-A0AAW1CQH1-F1
#
_cell.length_a   1.000
_cell.length_b   1.000
_cell.length_c   1.000
_cell.angle_alpha   90.00
_cell.angle_beta   90.00
_cell.angle_gamma   90.00
#
_symmetry.space_group_name_H-M   'P 1'
#
loop_
_entity.id
_entity.type
_entity.pdbx_description
1 polymer ?
#
loop_
_entity_poly.entity_id
_entity_poly.type
_entity_poly.pdbx_seq_one_letter_code
_entity_poly.pdbx_strand_id
1 'polypeptide(L)'
;MKNSCSNDGNVLPVLIDCSKIKGSDYSTAKSMATISKVFEKRGQSILLANVPENILKIWKSAGCADSQFCGKEQVENSLFGMPIERKRITEDKNHYGDHNSAEEIRELVDKNPNYRN
;
A
#
# COMPACT_ATOMS: atom_id res chain seq x y z
N MET A 1 -9.88 19.19 -7.76
CA MET A 1 -10.79 18.02 -7.65
C MET A 1 -9.90 16.79 -7.56
N LYS A 2 -9.90 16.07 -6.44
CA LYS A 2 -9.12 14.84 -6.25
C LYS A 2 -10.10 13.67 -6.35
N ASN A 3 -10.08 12.97 -7.49
CA ASN A 3 -10.88 11.76 -7.67
C ASN A 3 -10.19 10.62 -6.92
N SER A 4 -10.71 10.29 -5.74
CA SER A 4 -10.31 9.15 -4.92
C SER A 4 -11.18 7.96 -5.28
N CYS A 5 -10.54 6.94 -5.87
CA CYS A 5 -10.87 5.51 -5.88
C CYS A 5 -12.31 5.09 -6.23
N SER A 6 -12.41 4.63 -7.49
CA SER A 6 -13.26 3.52 -7.97
C SER A 6 -14.70 3.86 -8.36
N ASN A 7 -14.88 4.11 -9.66
CA ASN A 7 -16.18 4.28 -10.31
C ASN A 7 -16.67 3.00 -11.04
N ASP A 8 -16.07 1.84 -10.73
CA ASP A 8 -16.42 0.53 -11.30
C ASP A 8 -16.72 -0.46 -10.17
N GLY A 9 -17.99 -0.59 -9.76
CA GLY A 9 -18.67 -1.75 -9.14
C GLY A 9 -18.01 -2.64 -8.06
N ASN A 10 -16.75 -2.48 -7.70
CA ASN A 10 -15.96 -3.32 -6.81
C ASN A 10 -15.56 -2.49 -5.59
N VAL A 11 -16.33 -2.65 -4.51
CA VAL A 11 -16.01 -2.07 -3.22
C VAL A 11 -14.81 -2.82 -2.65
N LEU A 12 -13.71 -2.10 -2.39
CA LEU A 12 -12.52 -2.68 -1.78
C LEU A 12 -12.85 -3.28 -0.39
N PRO A 13 -12.26 -4.43 -0.03
CA PRO A 13 -12.48 -5.02 1.28
C PRO A 13 -11.93 -4.12 2.39
N VAL A 14 -12.52 -4.25 3.58
CA VAL A 14 -11.92 -3.69 4.80
C VAL A 14 -10.81 -4.61 5.26
N LEU A 15 -9.58 -4.11 5.24
CA LEU A 15 -8.42 -4.83 5.78
C LEU A 15 -8.28 -4.58 7.28
N ILE A 16 -8.18 -5.64 8.07
CA ILE A 16 -7.85 -5.58 9.50
C ILE A 16 -6.52 -6.31 9.70
N ASP A 17 -5.48 -5.58 10.12
CA ASP A 17 -4.22 -6.20 10.52
C ASP A 17 -4.32 -6.76 11.94
N CYS A 18 -4.28 -8.09 12.04
CA CYS A 18 -4.38 -8.84 13.29
C CYS A 18 -3.01 -9.20 13.89
N SER A 19 -1.90 -8.69 13.33
CA SER A 19 -0.53 -9.04 13.76
C SER A 19 -0.22 -8.76 15.23
N LYS A 20 -1.00 -7.89 15.89
CA LYS A 20 -0.83 -7.50 17.29
C LYS A 20 -1.83 -8.15 18.26
N ILE A 21 -2.76 -8.96 17.77
CA ILE A 21 -3.73 -9.65 18.63
C ILE A 21 -2.99 -10.77 19.37
N LYS A 22 -3.02 -10.75 20.71
CA LYS A 22 -2.31 -11.73 21.54
C LYS A 22 -3.18 -12.91 21.98
N GLY A 23 -4.50 -12.75 21.93
CA GLY A 23 -5.45 -13.77 22.30
C GLY A 23 -6.86 -13.42 21.83
N SER A 24 -7.70 -14.44 21.75
CA SER A 24 -9.13 -14.30 21.49
C SER A 24 -9.84 -15.40 22.24
N ASP A 25 -10.95 -15.05 22.88
CA ASP A 25 -11.91 -16.04 23.37
C ASP A 25 -12.97 -16.35 22.28
N TYR A 26 -13.87 -17.28 22.60
CA TYR A 26 -14.93 -17.69 21.67
C TYR A 26 -15.95 -16.56 21.41
N SER A 27 -16.21 -15.72 22.41
CA SER A 27 -17.14 -14.58 22.31
C SER A 27 -16.64 -13.55 21.29
N THR A 28 -15.35 -13.20 21.37
CA THR A 28 -14.68 -12.31 20.41
C THR A 28 -14.71 -12.92 19.01
N ALA A 29 -14.43 -14.22 18.89
CA ALA A 29 -14.45 -14.93 17.62
C ALA A 29 -15.86 -14.94 16.97
N LYS A 30 -16.92 -15.16 17.76
CA LYS A 30 -18.31 -15.06 17.29
C LYS A 30 -18.68 -13.65 16.85
N SER A 31 -18.20 -12.65 17.58
CA SER A 31 -18.39 -11.25 17.23
C SER A 31 -17.74 -10.93 15.88
N MET A 32 -16.52 -11.41 15.65
CA MET A 32 -15.85 -11.24 14.35
C MET A 32 -16.61 -11.92 13.21
N ALA A 33 -17.06 -13.16 13.38
CA ALA A 33 -17.88 -13.85 12.38
C ALA A 33 -19.18 -13.08 12.07
N THR A 34 -19.76 -12.43 13.08
CA THR A 34 -20.98 -11.63 12.94
C THR A 34 -20.69 -10.33 12.18
N ILE A 35 -19.61 -9.63 12.54
CA ILE A 35 -19.17 -8.40 11.87
C ILE A 35 -18.90 -8.68 10.39
N SER A 36 -18.19 -9.76 10.06
CA SER A 36 -17.95 -10.15 8.67
C SER A 36 -19.25 -10.32 7.86
N LYS A 37 -20.24 -11.03 8.41
CA LYS A 37 -21.55 -11.21 7.76
C LYS A 37 -22.31 -9.90 7.57
N VAL A 38 -22.16 -8.95 8.49
CA VAL A 38 -22.80 -7.63 8.38
C VAL A 38 -22.20 -6.83 7.23
N PHE A 39 -20.88 -6.90 7.05
CA PHE A 39 -20.20 -6.28 5.92
C PHE A 39 -20.59 -6.93 4.59
N GLU A 40 -20.61 -8.26 4.53
CA GLU A 40 -21.01 -9.01 3.33
C GLU A 40 -22.43 -8.62 2.86
N LYS A 41 -23.38 -8.47 3.80
CA LYS A 41 -24.74 -7.99 3.49
C LYS A 41 -24.79 -6.58 2.90
N ARG A 42 -23.75 -5.78 3.09
CA ARG A 42 -23.60 -4.42 2.53
C ARG A 42 -22.79 -4.41 1.23
N GLY A 43 -22.42 -5.58 0.70
CA GLY A 43 -21.62 -5.70 -0.52
C GLY A 43 -20.14 -5.36 -0.32
N GLN A 44 -19.64 -5.38 0.92
CA GLN A 44 -18.23 -5.16 1.22
C GLN A 44 -17.69 -6.35 2.02
N SER A 45 -16.51 -6.87 1.69
CA SER A 45 -15.91 -7.97 2.45
C SER A 45 -14.92 -7.46 3.51
N ILE A 46 -14.61 -8.29 4.49
CA ILE A 46 -13.52 -8.07 5.45
C ILE A 46 -12.40 -9.05 5.16
N LEU A 47 -11.16 -8.53 5.14
CA LEU A 47 -9.95 -9.31 5.03
C LEU A 47 -9.15 -9.21 6.33
N LEU A 48 -8.93 -10.34 6.98
CA LEU A 48 -8.23 -10.49 8.25
C LEU A 48 -6.78 -10.89 7.98
N ALA A 49 -5.90 -9.91 8.00
CA ALA A 49 -4.49 -10.11 7.71
C ALA A 49 -3.71 -10.57 8.95
N ASN A 50 -2.75 -11.46 8.78
CA ASN A 50 -1.77 -11.83 9.81
C ASN A 50 -2.38 -12.34 11.13
N VAL A 51 -3.49 -13.08 11.07
CA VAL A 51 -4.10 -13.68 12.26
C VAL A 51 -3.16 -14.76 12.82
N PRO A 52 -2.76 -14.69 14.11
CA PRO A 52 -1.91 -15.71 14.73
C PRO A 52 -2.57 -17.09 14.71
N GLU A 53 -1.78 -18.15 14.54
CA GLU A 53 -2.29 -19.51 14.31
C GLU A 53 -3.18 -20.03 15.46
N ASN A 54 -2.84 -19.68 16.70
CA ASN A 54 -3.63 -20.03 17.89
C ASN A 54 -5.03 -19.37 17.89
N ILE A 55 -5.14 -18.17 17.32
CA ILE A 55 -6.40 -17.43 17.20
C ILE A 55 -7.20 -17.90 15.98
N LEU A 56 -6.50 -18.17 14.88
CA LEU A 56 -7.07 -18.64 13.62
C LEU A 56 -8.00 -19.85 13.82
N LYS A 57 -7.55 -20.85 14.61
CA LYS A 57 -8.33 -22.06 14.92
C LYS A 57 -9.65 -21.74 15.63
N ILE A 58 -9.62 -20.81 16.59
CA ILE A 58 -10.81 -20.39 17.34
C ILE A 58 -11.78 -19.60 16.44
N TRP A 59 -11.24 -18.75 15.57
CA TRP A 59 -12.07 -17.93 14.67
C TRP A 59 -12.75 -18.76 13.61
N LYS A 60 -12.06 -19.75 13.04
CA LYS A 60 -12.66 -20.73 12.13
C LYS A 60 -13.77 -21.54 12.81
N SER A 61 -13.53 -22.04 14.03
CA SER A 61 -14.56 -22.80 14.76
C SER A 61 -15.76 -21.95 15.20
N ALA A 62 -15.58 -20.64 15.34
CA ALA A 62 -16.68 -19.70 15.58
C ALA A 62 -17.50 -19.37 14.33
N GLY A 63 -16.98 -19.66 13.13
CA GLY A 63 -17.66 -19.49 11.84
C GLY A 63 -17.12 -18.37 10.95
N CYS A 64 -15.88 -17.92 11.15
CA CYS A 64 -15.18 -17.10 10.14
C CYS A 64 -14.77 -17.97 8.95
N ALA A 65 -14.97 -17.48 7.73
CA ALA A 65 -14.70 -18.23 6.52
C ALA A 65 -13.20 -18.24 6.16
N ASP A 66 -12.72 -19.33 5.55
CA ASP A 66 -11.30 -19.46 5.18
C ASP A 66 -10.82 -18.36 4.22
N SER A 67 -11.68 -17.93 3.31
CA SER A 67 -11.42 -16.85 2.35
C SER A 67 -11.19 -15.48 2.98
N GLN A 68 -11.53 -15.31 4.26
CA GLN A 68 -11.36 -14.05 4.98
C GLN A 68 -9.95 -13.90 5.54
N PHE A 69 -9.14 -14.96 5.59
CA PHE A 69 -7.80 -14.92 6.17
C PHE A 69 -6.74 -14.71 5.10
N CYS A 70 -5.79 -13.82 5.38
CA CYS A 70 -4.73 -13.47 4.45
C CYS A 70 -3.38 -13.40 5.17
N GLY A 71 -2.34 -14.00 4.58
CA GLY A 71 -0.96 -13.85 5.05
C GLY A 71 -0.35 -12.53 4.60
N LYS A 72 0.73 -12.08 5.26
CA LYS A 72 1.42 -10.82 4.97
C LYS A 72 1.77 -10.63 3.49
N GLU A 73 2.20 -11.71 2.84
CA GLU A 73 2.63 -11.72 1.44
C GLU A 73 1.45 -11.71 0.45
N GLN A 74 0.24 -12.00 0.94
CA GLN A 74 -0.95 -12.11 0.12
C GLN A 74 -1.80 -10.83 0.16
N VAL A 75 -1.59 -9.92 1.12
CA VAL A 75 -2.42 -8.72 1.31
C VAL A 75 -2.42 -7.83 0.08
N GLU A 76 -1.24 -7.55 -0.49
CA GLU A 76 -1.13 -6.70 -1.68
C GLU A 76 -1.86 -7.32 -2.88
N ASN A 77 -1.72 -8.64 -3.07
CA ASN A 77 -2.42 -9.38 -4.12
C ASN A 77 -3.94 -9.42 -3.89
N SER A 78 -4.37 -9.58 -2.64
CA SER A 78 -5.80 -9.60 -2.27
C SER A 78 -6.48 -8.25 -2.41
N LEU A 79 -5.76 -7.14 -2.26
CA LEU A 79 -6.31 -5.78 -2.38
C LEU A 79 -6.29 -5.24 -3.80
N PHE A 80 -5.24 -5.53 -4.57
CA PHE A 80 -4.98 -4.87 -5.84
C PHE A 80 -4.93 -5.83 -7.04
N GLY A 81 -5.05 -7.14 -6.82
CA GLY A 81 -5.12 -8.15 -7.88
C GLY A 81 -3.83 -8.33 -8.70
N MET A 82 -2.75 -7.63 -8.37
CA MET A 82 -1.46 -7.68 -9.07
C MET A 82 -0.29 -7.42 -8.11
N PRO A 83 0.91 -8.02 -8.35
CA PRO A 83 2.12 -7.61 -7.66
C PRO A 83 2.45 -6.18 -8.07
N ILE A 84 2.40 -5.26 -7.10
CA ILE A 84 2.85 -3.89 -7.31
C ILE A 84 4.37 -3.97 -7.50
N GLU A 85 4.86 -3.79 -8.73
CA GLU A 85 6.27 -3.50 -8.93
C GLU A 85 6.58 -2.22 -8.17
N ARG A 86 7.17 -2.36 -6.98
CA ARG A 86 7.73 -1.22 -6.24
C ARG A 86 8.89 -0.69 -7.07
N LYS A 87 8.60 0.18 -8.03
CA LYS A 87 9.61 1.11 -8.54
C LYS A 87 10.15 1.84 -7.31
N ARG A 88 11.40 1.55 -6.95
CA ARG A 88 12.14 2.38 -6.02
C ARG A 88 12.05 3.79 -6.57
N ILE A 89 11.31 4.66 -5.89
CA ILE A 89 11.48 6.09 -6.07
C ILE A 89 12.85 6.35 -5.49
N THR A 90 13.88 6.33 -6.33
CA THR A 90 15.14 6.96 -5.99
C THR A 90 14.79 8.41 -5.71
N GLU A 91 15.11 8.87 -4.51
CA GLU A 91 14.93 10.26 -4.12
C GLU A 91 15.69 11.15 -5.11
N ASP A 92 15.01 11.67 -6.12
CA ASP A 92 15.50 12.81 -6.90
C ASP A 92 15.51 14.01 -5.94
N LYS A 93 16.63 14.15 -5.24
CA LYS A 93 17.00 15.39 -4.57
C LYS A 93 17.21 16.43 -5.66
N ASN A 94 16.28 17.36 -5.76
CA ASN A 94 16.50 18.65 -6.41
C ASN A 94 17.82 19.27 -5.89
N HIS A 95 18.79 19.45 -6.78
CA HIS A 95 19.84 20.45 -6.58
C HIS A 95 19.94 21.29 -7.85
N TYR A 96 19.24 22.42 -7.84
CA TYR A 96 19.61 23.57 -8.64
C TYR A 96 20.87 24.17 -8.01
N GLY A 97 21.93 24.35 -8.80
CA GLY A 97 23.03 25.25 -8.45
C GLY A 97 24.43 24.67 -8.68
N ASP A 98 25.14 25.30 -9.62
CA ASP A 98 26.58 25.44 -9.70
C ASP A 98 27.46 24.19 -9.82
N HIS A 99 27.98 23.98 -11.04
CA HIS A 99 29.41 24.04 -11.30
C HIS A 99 29.65 24.03 -12.82
N ASN A 100 29.60 25.20 -13.45
CA ASN A 100 30.26 25.40 -14.74
C ASN A 100 31.77 25.45 -14.46
N SER A 101 32.51 24.47 -14.98
CA SER A 101 33.96 24.51 -14.99
C SER A 101 34.44 25.74 -15.78
N ALA A 102 35.25 26.57 -15.15
CA ALA A 102 35.76 27.86 -15.66
C ALA A 102 36.58 27.79 -16.97
N GLU A 103 36.76 26.59 -17.53
CA GLU A 103 37.44 26.32 -18.79
C GLU A 103 36.55 26.58 -20.01
N GLU A 104 35.23 26.32 -19.96
CA GLU A 104 34.33 26.53 -21.11
C GLU A 104 34.01 28.01 -21.38
N ILE A 105 34.10 28.87 -20.35
CA ILE A 105 33.82 30.30 -20.49
C ILE A 105 34.96 31.02 -21.24
N ARG A 106 36.21 30.55 -21.09
CA ARG A 106 37.37 31.15 -21.75
C ARG A 106 37.35 30.99 -23.27
N GLU A 107 36.93 29.82 -23.77
CA GLU A 107 36.86 29.57 -25.22
C GLU A 107 35.78 30.39 -25.94
N LEU A 108 34.73 30.81 -25.22
CA LEU A 108 33.64 31.63 -25.77
C LEU A 108 34.00 33.12 -25.89
N VAL A 109 34.94 33.61 -25.07
CA VAL A 109 35.40 35.01 -25.10
C VAL A 109 36.41 35.25 -26.22
N ASP A 110 37.32 34.31 -26.49
CA ASP A 110 38.36 34.48 -27.52
C ASP A 110 37.84 34.38 -28.97
N LYS A 111 36.66 33.81 -29.18
CA LYS A 111 36.07 33.64 -30.52
C LYS A 111 35.09 34.73 -30.94
N ASN A 112 34.86 35.76 -30.12
CA ASN A 112 33.93 36.85 -30.43
C ASN A 112 34.65 38.21 -30.51
N PRO A 113 34.88 38.76 -31.71
CA PRO A 113 35.56 40.06 -31.87
C PRO A 113 34.74 41.26 -31.39
N ASN A 114 33.51 41.07 -30.91
CA ASN A 114 32.63 42.13 -30.43
C ASN A 114 32.81 42.50 -28.94
N TYR A 115 33.84 41.98 -28.26
CA TYR A 115 34.18 42.35 -26.87
C TYR A 115 35.61 42.91 -26.71
N ARG A 116 36.20 43.47 -27.78
CA ARG A 116 37.37 44.35 -27.66
C ARG A 116 36.91 45.80 -27.75
N ASN A 117 36.85 46.47 -26.60
CA ASN A 117 36.94 47.93 -26.53
C ASN A 117 38.41 48.32 -26.44
#